data_AF-A0AAV6N9N4-F1
#
_entry.id   AF-A0AAV6N9N4-F1
#
_cell.length_a   1.000
_cell.length_b   1.000
_cell.length_c   1.000
_cell.angle_alpha   90.00
_cell.angle_beta   90.00
_cell.angle_gamma   90.00
#
_symmetry.space_group_name_H-M   'P 1'
#
loop_
_entity.id
_entity.type
_entity.pdbx_description
1 polymer ?
#
loop_
_entity_poly.entity_id
_entity_poly.type
_entity_poly.pdbx_seq_one_letter_code
_entity_poly.pdbx_strand_id
1 'polypeptide(L)'
;MGTGEEAASLAAHDSEVSISELCRKHKQDLDNLTLVNQPFKTLKFFTLGVLQYGKHSIAYILAKGGWLLLLNLIIGAAGILVLTIEGPHEKHVEEIVKYFDYGLWWVILGVASSIGLGSGLHTFVLYLGPHIGFFTIKAVQCGRVDLKSAVYDTIQLKRGPSWLEKDCSEFGPPVFTSQVPLSSILPMVQIEAILWGIGTSLGELPPYFISRAARLSGGRSEAMEELDASSRETDGLISTYLNRIKRWFLSHAQHLNFLTILLLASIPNPLFDLAGIMCGQFGIPFWEFFFATLVGKAIIKTHIQTIFIIAVCNNQLLDWIENELLWILSFVPGFSSILPGLVAKLNAVKSKYLKAPSQVAANAKAKKWDFSVSSIWNTIVWLMIMNFSIKIMTSTAQRYLKKQQDEELAAMTDKVSASACSN
;
A
#
# COMPACT_ATOMS: atom_id res chain seq x y z
N MET A 1 -66.93 -11.73 -10.78
CA MET A 1 -65.91 -11.39 -9.76
C MET A 1 -64.47 -11.72 -10.18
N GLY A 2 -64.21 -12.47 -11.26
CA GLY A 2 -62.83 -12.86 -11.63
C GLY A 2 -62.03 -11.91 -12.54
N THR A 3 -62.64 -10.89 -13.16
CA THR A 3 -61.95 -10.06 -14.18
C THR A 3 -61.08 -8.94 -13.62
N GLY A 4 -61.26 -8.55 -12.35
CA GLY A 4 -60.49 -7.48 -11.70
C GLY A 4 -59.15 -7.95 -11.15
N GLU A 5 -59.11 -9.11 -10.48
CA GLU A 5 -57.87 -9.70 -9.94
C GLU A 5 -56.92 -10.17 -11.05
N GLU A 6 -57.46 -10.66 -12.17
CA GLU A 6 -56.66 -11.12 -13.31
C GLU A 6 -56.03 -9.93 -14.07
N ALA A 7 -56.74 -8.80 -14.17
CA ALA A 7 -56.20 -7.57 -14.74
C ALA A 7 -55.14 -6.92 -13.83
N ALA A 8 -55.35 -6.96 -12.51
CA ALA A 8 -54.38 -6.46 -11.52
C ALA A 8 -53.10 -7.30 -11.49
N SER A 9 -53.20 -8.63 -11.60
CA SER A 9 -52.03 -9.52 -11.64
C SER A 9 -51.24 -9.39 -12.93
N LEU A 10 -51.91 -9.21 -14.08
CA LEU A 10 -51.27 -8.91 -15.36
C LEU A 10 -50.54 -7.57 -15.34
N ALA A 11 -51.13 -6.52 -14.76
CA ALA A 11 -50.49 -5.20 -14.64
C ALA A 11 -49.29 -5.21 -13.68
N ALA A 12 -49.36 -5.98 -12.59
CA ALA A 12 -48.26 -6.18 -11.66
C ALA A 12 -47.10 -6.93 -12.33
N HIS A 13 -47.41 -8.00 -13.08
CA HIS A 13 -46.41 -8.78 -13.82
C HIS A 13 -45.73 -7.96 -14.93
N ASP A 14 -46.48 -7.15 -15.70
CA ASP A 14 -45.91 -6.29 -16.75
C ASP A 14 -44.99 -5.20 -16.17
N SER A 15 -45.36 -4.65 -15.00
CA SER A 15 -44.54 -3.69 -14.26
C SER A 15 -43.24 -4.33 -13.74
N GLU A 16 -43.29 -5.56 -13.26
CA GLU A 16 -42.12 -6.30 -12.76
C GLU A 16 -41.14 -6.66 -13.89
N VAL A 17 -41.67 -7.03 -15.08
CA VAL A 17 -40.86 -7.24 -16.29
C VAL A 17 -40.20 -5.93 -16.75
N SER A 18 -40.94 -4.81 -16.73
CA SER A 18 -40.40 -3.49 -17.08
C SER A 18 -39.26 -3.04 -16.15
N ILE A 19 -39.41 -3.26 -14.84
CA ILE A 19 -38.39 -2.97 -13.83
C ILE A 19 -37.14 -3.83 -14.03
N SER A 20 -37.33 -5.12 -14.35
CA SER A 20 -36.23 -6.05 -14.63
C SER A 20 -35.44 -5.65 -15.89
N GLU A 21 -36.14 -5.25 -16.95
CA GLU A 21 -35.53 -4.77 -18.20
C GLU A 21 -34.77 -3.45 -18.00
N LEU A 22 -35.32 -2.53 -17.21
CA LEU A 22 -34.65 -1.29 -16.83
C LEU A 22 -33.39 -1.57 -16.01
N CYS A 23 -33.44 -2.47 -15.03
CA CYS A 23 -32.28 -2.92 -14.26
C CYS A 23 -31.18 -3.50 -15.15
N ARG A 24 -31.56 -4.33 -16.14
CA ARG A 24 -30.62 -4.91 -17.12
C ARG A 24 -29.93 -3.81 -17.93
N LYS A 25 -30.70 -2.82 -18.40
CA LYS A 25 -30.17 -1.66 -19.15
C LYS A 25 -29.24 -0.81 -18.28
N HIS A 26 -29.60 -0.56 -17.02
CA HIS A 26 -28.77 0.18 -16.08
C HIS A 26 -27.41 -0.50 -15.83
N LYS A 27 -27.41 -1.82 -15.67
CA LYS A 27 -26.19 -2.62 -15.53
C LYS A 27 -25.31 -2.54 -16.78
N GLN A 28 -25.92 -2.66 -17.97
CA GLN A 28 -25.20 -2.56 -19.23
C GLN A 28 -24.59 -1.16 -19.46
N ASP A 29 -25.30 -0.11 -19.04
CA ASP A 29 -24.80 1.27 -19.10
C ASP A 29 -23.62 1.50 -18.14
N LEU A 30 -23.63 0.88 -16.95
CA LEU A 30 -22.53 0.93 -15.99
C LEU A 30 -21.29 0.20 -16.51
N ASP A 31 -21.46 -1.00 -17.06
CA ASP A 31 -20.35 -1.82 -17.60
C ASP A 31 -19.70 -1.14 -18.81
N ASN A 32 -20.49 -0.44 -19.63
CA ASN A 32 -19.99 0.33 -20.77
C ASN A 32 -19.38 1.69 -20.37
N LEU A 33 -19.67 2.20 -19.17
CA LEU A 33 -19.14 3.48 -18.70
C LEU A 33 -17.70 3.33 -18.20
N THR A 34 -16.77 3.25 -19.15
CA THR A 34 -15.33 3.26 -18.87
C THR A 34 -14.64 4.42 -19.59
N LEU A 35 -13.50 4.86 -19.06
CA LEU A 35 -12.70 5.91 -19.71
C LEU A 35 -12.23 5.51 -21.11
N VAL A 36 -12.16 4.20 -21.39
CA VAL A 36 -11.76 3.63 -22.69
C VAL A 36 -12.93 3.62 -23.67
N ASN A 37 -14.12 3.20 -23.24
CA ASN A 37 -15.28 3.07 -24.13
C ASN A 37 -16.02 4.40 -24.32
N GLN A 38 -16.16 5.21 -23.27
CA GLN A 38 -16.92 6.46 -23.27
C GLN A 38 -16.20 7.58 -22.49
N PRO A 39 -15.08 8.12 -23.02
CA PRO A 39 -14.22 9.05 -22.28
C PRO A 39 -14.95 10.32 -21.82
N PHE A 40 -15.67 10.99 -22.71
CA PHE A 40 -16.35 12.26 -22.39
C PHE A 40 -17.51 12.08 -21.40
N LYS A 41 -18.29 11.00 -21.55
CA LYS A 41 -19.42 10.70 -20.66
C LYS A 41 -18.91 10.35 -19.27
N THR A 42 -17.87 9.52 -19.19
CA THR A 42 -17.21 9.15 -17.93
C THR A 42 -16.60 10.37 -17.23
N LEU A 43 -15.90 11.24 -17.97
CA LEU A 43 -15.32 12.46 -17.39
C LEU A 43 -16.39 13.44 -16.88
N LYS A 44 -17.52 13.57 -17.60
CA LYS A 44 -18.65 14.39 -17.16
C LYS A 44 -19.23 13.88 -15.83
N PHE A 45 -19.54 12.59 -15.74
CA PHE A 45 -20.08 12.01 -14.51
C PHE A 45 -19.08 12.01 -13.36
N PHE A 46 -17.79 11.78 -13.64
CA PHE A 46 -16.72 11.96 -12.67
C PHE A 46 -16.71 13.38 -12.10
N THR A 47 -16.73 14.40 -12.96
CA THR A 47 -16.71 15.81 -12.54
C THR A 47 -17.93 16.16 -11.70
N LEU A 48 -19.14 15.72 -12.12
CA LEU A 48 -20.37 15.93 -11.36
C LEU A 48 -20.32 15.23 -10.00
N GLY A 49 -19.82 13.99 -9.95
CA GLY A 49 -19.64 13.23 -8.72
C GLY A 49 -18.68 13.93 -7.76
N VAL A 50 -17.50 14.33 -8.23
CA VAL A 50 -16.51 15.08 -7.42
C VAL A 50 -17.12 16.38 -6.90
N LEU A 51 -17.86 17.12 -7.73
CA LEU A 51 -18.51 18.36 -7.31
C LEU A 51 -19.60 18.11 -6.25
N GLN A 52 -20.39 17.04 -6.39
CA GLN A 52 -21.44 16.69 -5.42
C GLN A 52 -20.84 16.27 -4.08
N TYR A 53 -19.80 15.43 -4.09
CA TYR A 53 -19.07 15.06 -2.88
C TYR A 53 -18.41 16.28 -2.24
N GLY A 54 -17.76 17.15 -3.04
CA GLY A 54 -17.18 18.40 -2.56
C GLY A 54 -18.21 19.30 -1.89
N LYS A 55 -19.38 19.52 -2.51
CA LYS A 55 -20.48 20.28 -1.92
C LYS A 55 -20.98 19.66 -0.62
N HIS A 56 -21.16 18.35 -0.57
CA HIS A 56 -21.65 17.66 0.63
C HIS A 56 -20.64 17.72 1.77
N SER A 57 -19.35 17.54 1.48
CA SER A 57 -18.27 17.70 2.45
C SER A 57 -18.15 19.13 2.97
N ILE A 58 -18.22 20.13 2.08
CA ILE A 58 -18.20 21.54 2.47
C ILE A 58 -19.42 21.88 3.34
N ALA A 59 -20.62 21.45 2.93
CA ALA A 59 -21.84 21.67 3.70
C ALA A 59 -21.79 21.00 5.08
N TYR A 60 -21.25 19.77 5.16
CA TYR A 60 -21.07 19.06 6.42
C TYR A 60 -20.06 19.76 7.33
N ILE A 61 -18.93 20.22 6.78
CA ILE A 61 -17.91 20.97 7.52
C ILE A 61 -18.47 22.33 7.99
N LEU A 62 -19.22 23.06 7.15
CA LEU A 62 -19.86 24.31 7.56
C LEU A 62 -20.92 24.07 8.66
N ALA A 63 -21.74 23.02 8.52
CA ALA A 63 -22.83 22.74 9.44
C ALA A 63 -22.37 22.26 10.82
N LYS A 64 -21.29 21.46 10.90
CA LYS A 64 -20.77 20.92 12.17
C LYS A 64 -19.49 21.59 12.68
N GLY A 65 -18.80 22.37 11.85
CA GLY A 65 -17.40 22.72 12.07
C GLY A 65 -17.01 24.12 11.61
N GLY A 66 -17.92 25.10 11.62
CA GLY A 66 -17.57 26.50 11.31
C GLY A 66 -16.34 27.01 12.07
N TRP A 67 -16.19 26.62 13.35
CA TRP A 67 -14.98 26.91 14.14
C TRP A 67 -13.74 26.18 13.61
N LEU A 68 -13.86 24.91 13.22
CA LEU A 68 -12.74 24.14 12.64
C LEU A 68 -12.31 24.71 11.29
N LEU A 69 -13.25 25.19 10.47
CA LEU A 69 -12.95 25.87 9.21
C LEU A 69 -12.18 27.18 9.48
N LEU A 70 -12.64 27.98 10.44
CA LEU A 70 -12.00 29.22 10.86
C LEU A 70 -10.59 28.98 11.41
N LEU A 71 -10.42 27.94 12.23
CA LEU A 71 -9.13 27.52 12.75
C LEU A 71 -8.17 27.09 11.63
N ASN A 72 -8.63 26.30 10.66
CA ASN A 72 -7.83 25.90 9.50
C ASN A 72 -7.47 27.10 8.61
N LEU A 73 -8.38 28.06 8.43
CA LEU A 73 -8.12 29.30 7.69
C LEU A 73 -7.07 30.16 8.39
N ILE A 74 -7.13 30.30 9.71
CA ILE A 74 -6.14 31.03 10.51
C ILE A 74 -4.78 30.33 10.43
N ILE A 75 -4.73 29.00 10.57
CA ILE A 75 -3.49 28.22 10.43
C ILE A 75 -2.92 28.35 9.02
N GLY A 76 -3.77 28.28 7.99
CA GLY A 76 -3.37 28.46 6.59
C GLY A 76 -2.82 29.87 6.32
N ALA A 77 -3.50 30.90 6.82
CA ALA A 77 -3.05 32.29 6.71
C ALA A 77 -1.74 32.52 7.46
N ALA A 78 -1.59 31.96 8.66
CA ALA A 78 -0.34 31.99 9.44
C ALA A 78 0.79 31.24 8.71
N GLY A 79 0.50 30.09 8.10
CA GLY A 79 1.46 29.34 7.30
C GLY A 79 1.93 30.11 6.07
N ILE A 80 1.00 30.75 5.34
CA ILE A 80 1.33 31.62 4.20
C ILE A 80 2.16 32.82 4.65
N LEU A 81 1.82 33.43 5.79
CA LEU A 81 2.56 34.55 6.36
C LEU A 81 4.00 34.15 6.72
N VAL A 82 4.19 32.98 7.34
CA VAL A 82 5.51 32.42 7.67
C VAL A 82 6.31 32.04 6.42
N LEU A 83 5.66 31.69 5.32
CA LEU A 83 6.32 31.33 4.05
C LEU A 83 6.64 32.54 3.16
N THR A 84 6.00 33.69 3.38
CA THR A 84 6.13 34.88 2.53
C THR A 84 6.96 35.99 3.14
N ILE A 85 7.11 36.01 4.47
CA ILE A 85 7.99 36.97 5.14
C ILE A 85 9.43 36.45 5.04
N GLU A 86 10.30 37.21 4.39
CA GLU A 86 11.74 36.96 4.43
C GLU A 86 12.27 37.24 5.84
N GLY A 87 12.91 36.27 6.47
CA GLY A 87 13.43 36.42 7.82
C GLY A 87 14.28 35.25 8.30
N PRO A 88 14.84 35.31 9.53
CA PRO A 88 15.74 34.28 10.07
C PRO A 88 15.08 32.91 10.26
N HIS A 89 13.75 32.83 10.14
CA HIS A 89 12.96 31.61 10.17
C HIS A 89 13.03 30.82 8.86
N GLU A 90 13.45 31.43 7.74
CA GLU A 90 13.56 30.76 6.43
C GLU A 90 14.42 29.49 6.50
N LYS A 91 15.56 29.54 7.22
CA LYS A 91 16.42 28.35 7.42
C LYS A 91 15.71 27.22 8.16
N HIS A 92 14.89 27.55 9.16
CA HIS A 92 14.14 26.56 9.93
C HIS A 92 12.98 25.99 9.12
N VAL A 93 12.32 26.83 8.32
CA VAL A 93 11.26 26.40 7.40
C VAL A 93 11.82 25.47 6.32
N GLU A 94 12.95 25.83 5.70
CA GLU A 94 13.62 24.99 4.70
C GLU A 94 14.00 23.62 5.28
N GLU A 95 14.50 23.59 6.52
CA GLU A 95 14.81 22.35 7.23
C GLU A 95 13.55 21.50 7.47
N ILE A 96 12.45 22.10 7.93
CA ILE A 96 11.17 21.40 8.13
C ILE A 96 10.65 20.83 6.81
N VAL A 97 10.76 21.58 5.71
CA VAL A 97 10.35 21.11 4.37
C VAL A 97 11.18 19.89 3.96
N LYS A 98 12.49 19.88 4.20
CA LYS A 98 13.34 18.70 3.91
C LYS A 98 12.92 17.48 4.72
N TYR A 99 12.60 17.64 6.00
CA TYR A 99 12.08 16.56 6.84
C TYR A 99 10.70 16.08 6.37
N PHE A 100 9.84 17.00 5.96
CA PHE A 100 8.52 16.68 5.43
C PHE A 100 8.61 15.89 4.13
N ASP A 101 9.41 16.34 3.16
CA ASP A 101 9.64 15.65 1.89
C ASP A 101 10.25 14.27 2.11
N TYR A 102 11.20 14.14 3.06
CA TYR A 102 11.77 12.86 3.47
C TYR A 102 10.72 11.90 4.02
N GLY A 103 9.91 12.36 4.98
CA GLY A 103 8.84 11.56 5.58
C GLY A 103 7.82 11.13 4.53
N LEU A 104 7.37 12.08 3.72
CA LEU A 104 6.40 11.86 2.66
C LEU A 104 6.90 10.86 1.61
N TRP A 105 8.16 10.98 1.20
CA TRP A 105 8.78 10.08 0.23
C TRP A 105 8.75 8.61 0.69
N TRP A 106 9.24 8.33 1.89
CA TRP A 106 9.29 6.96 2.41
C TRP A 106 7.90 6.39 2.70
N VAL A 107 6.98 7.21 3.22
CA VAL A 107 5.58 6.81 3.43
C VAL A 107 4.89 6.50 2.10
N ILE A 108 5.02 7.34 1.06
CA ILE A 108 4.43 7.09 -0.25
C ILE A 108 4.98 5.81 -0.88
N LEU A 109 6.30 5.58 -0.81
CA LEU A 109 6.92 4.33 -1.29
C LEU A 109 6.40 3.09 -0.55
N GLY A 110 6.12 3.25 0.76
CA GLY A 110 5.48 2.23 1.58
C GLY A 110 4.05 1.94 1.13
N VAL A 111 3.24 2.98 0.93
CA VAL A 111 1.85 2.86 0.45
C VAL A 111 1.82 2.18 -0.92
N ALA A 112 2.70 2.60 -1.83
CA ALA A 112 2.86 2.00 -3.15
C ALA A 112 3.27 0.52 -3.10
N SER A 113 3.95 0.09 -2.03
CA SER A 113 4.25 -1.33 -1.79
C SER A 113 2.99 -2.18 -1.57
N SER A 114 1.93 -1.60 -1.01
CA SER A 114 0.76 -2.35 -0.57
C SER A 114 -0.45 -2.23 -1.51
N ILE A 115 -0.62 -1.13 -2.26
CA ILE A 115 -1.83 -0.89 -3.07
C ILE A 115 -1.96 -1.81 -4.31
N GLY A 116 -0.95 -2.62 -4.65
CA GLY A 116 -1.01 -3.55 -5.78
C GLY A 116 -0.83 -5.01 -5.40
N LEU A 117 -1.91 -5.67 -4.95
CA LEU A 117 -2.17 -7.13 -4.86
C LEU A 117 -0.95 -8.05 -5.15
N GLY A 118 0.12 -7.97 -4.35
CA GLY A 118 1.29 -8.85 -4.49
C GLY A 118 2.59 -8.27 -5.06
N SER A 119 2.70 -6.98 -5.38
CA SER A 119 3.95 -6.37 -5.89
C SER A 119 4.88 -5.74 -4.84
N GLY A 120 4.55 -5.83 -3.55
CA GLY A 120 5.28 -5.13 -2.49
C GLY A 120 6.75 -5.50 -2.31
N LEU A 121 7.16 -6.68 -2.77
CA LEU A 121 8.57 -7.06 -2.85
C LEU A 121 9.35 -6.14 -3.81
N HIS A 122 8.73 -5.64 -4.87
CA HIS A 122 9.41 -4.83 -5.88
C HIS A 122 9.80 -3.46 -5.36
N THR A 123 8.92 -2.72 -4.67
CA THR A 123 9.28 -1.41 -4.12
C THR A 123 10.34 -1.52 -3.03
N PHE A 124 10.29 -2.58 -2.22
CA PHE A 124 11.35 -2.90 -1.27
C PHE A 124 12.69 -3.14 -1.98
N VAL A 125 12.73 -4.04 -2.97
CA VAL A 125 13.95 -4.41 -3.70
C VAL A 125 14.54 -3.24 -4.51
N LEU A 126 13.74 -2.25 -4.87
CA LEU A 126 14.18 -1.14 -5.74
C LEU A 126 14.58 0.12 -5.00
N TYR A 127 14.01 0.38 -3.82
CA TYR A 127 14.29 1.61 -3.08
C TYR A 127 14.88 1.32 -1.69
N LEU A 128 14.11 0.68 -0.80
CA LEU A 128 14.52 0.50 0.60
C LEU A 128 15.72 -0.46 0.74
N GLY A 129 15.66 -1.63 0.09
CA GLY A 129 16.73 -2.63 0.11
C GLY A 129 18.07 -2.09 -0.41
N PRO A 130 18.12 -1.45 -1.60
CA PRO A 130 19.32 -0.82 -2.12
C PRO A 130 19.82 0.32 -1.23
N HIS A 131 18.94 1.13 -0.64
CA HIS A 131 19.35 2.17 0.31
C HIS A 131 20.10 1.60 1.52
N ILE A 132 19.53 0.56 2.17
CA ILE A 132 20.15 -0.13 3.31
C ILE A 132 21.46 -0.80 2.90
N GLY A 133 21.47 -1.46 1.73
CA GLY A 133 22.65 -2.15 1.21
C GLY A 133 23.79 -1.21 0.89
N PHE A 134 23.54 -0.12 0.15
CA PHE A 134 24.56 0.88 -0.19
C PHE A 134 25.12 1.57 1.06
N PHE A 135 24.26 1.91 2.01
CA PHE A 135 24.72 2.50 3.28
C PHE A 135 25.60 1.53 4.05
N THR A 136 25.18 0.27 4.18
CA THR A 136 25.95 -0.77 4.89
C THR A 136 27.32 -1.01 4.23
N ILE A 137 27.36 -1.14 2.91
CA ILE A 137 28.61 -1.34 2.16
C ILE A 137 29.55 -0.16 2.37
N LYS A 138 29.05 1.08 2.24
CA LYS A 138 29.87 2.28 2.46
C LYS A 138 30.35 2.40 3.91
N ALA A 139 29.51 2.07 4.89
CA ALA A 139 29.88 2.08 6.29
C ALA A 139 31.01 1.08 6.61
N VAL A 140 30.91 -0.13 6.05
CA VAL A 140 31.95 -1.16 6.19
C VAL A 140 33.23 -0.76 5.46
N GLN A 141 33.14 -0.18 4.25
CA GLN A 141 34.30 0.27 3.48
C GLN A 141 35.06 1.41 4.16
N CYS A 142 34.35 2.39 4.70
CA CYS A 142 34.96 3.54 5.36
C CYS A 142 35.24 3.30 6.86
N GLY A 143 34.83 2.15 7.42
CA GLY A 143 35.02 1.82 8.84
C GLY A 143 34.31 2.78 9.79
N ARG A 144 33.14 3.33 9.40
CA ARG A 144 32.41 4.36 10.15
C ARG A 144 30.94 4.44 9.74
N VAL A 145 30.09 5.04 10.57
CA VAL A 145 28.62 5.10 10.36
C VAL A 145 28.06 6.52 10.21
N ASP A 146 28.85 7.53 10.54
CA ASP A 146 28.55 8.96 10.43
C ASP A 146 28.79 9.46 9.00
N LEU A 147 28.09 8.83 8.06
CA LEU A 147 28.15 9.17 6.64
C LEU A 147 27.08 10.21 6.25
N LYS A 148 25.91 10.13 6.86
CA LYS A 148 24.78 11.02 6.56
C LYS A 148 25.05 12.42 7.13
N SER A 149 24.89 13.44 6.31
CA SER A 149 24.96 14.85 6.77
C SER A 149 23.78 15.22 7.67
N ALA A 150 22.60 14.67 7.38
CA ALA A 150 21.38 14.80 8.16
C ALA A 150 20.52 13.54 7.98
N VAL A 151 19.50 13.35 8.81
CA VAL A 151 18.62 12.16 8.75
C VAL A 151 17.93 12.04 7.38
N TYR A 152 17.55 13.17 6.77
CA TYR A 152 16.88 13.20 5.46
C TYR A 152 17.83 13.00 4.26
N ASP A 153 19.14 12.84 4.49
CA ASP A 153 20.16 12.63 3.44
C ASP A 153 20.11 11.20 2.89
N THR A 154 19.05 10.93 2.12
CA THR A 154 18.72 9.60 1.58
C THR A 154 18.46 9.62 0.09
N ILE A 155 18.27 8.44 -0.49
CA ILE A 155 17.85 8.29 -1.89
C ILE A 155 16.43 8.85 -2.03
N GLN A 156 16.27 9.91 -2.81
CA GLN A 156 15.00 10.54 -3.15
C GLN A 156 14.77 10.50 -4.67
N LEU A 157 13.54 10.78 -5.12
CA LEU A 157 13.17 10.69 -6.54
C LEU A 157 14.09 11.48 -7.49
N LYS A 158 14.50 12.70 -7.07
CA LYS A 158 15.26 13.65 -7.91
C LYS A 158 16.64 14.00 -7.35
N ARG A 159 17.02 13.44 -6.20
CA ARG A 159 18.25 13.76 -5.50
C ARG A 159 18.89 12.48 -4.96
N GLY A 160 20.16 12.27 -5.31
CA GLY A 160 20.98 11.22 -4.73
C GLY A 160 21.49 11.63 -3.34
N PRO A 161 21.77 10.65 -2.46
CA PRO A 161 22.36 10.93 -1.16
C PRO A 161 23.77 11.50 -1.29
N SER A 162 24.12 12.46 -0.45
CA SER A 162 25.42 13.15 -0.52
C SER A 162 26.60 12.24 -0.19
N TRP A 163 26.36 11.16 0.56
CA TRP A 163 27.38 10.24 1.05
C TRP A 163 27.76 9.12 0.07
N LEU A 164 26.98 8.91 -0.98
CA LEU A 164 27.21 7.78 -1.88
C LEU A 164 28.41 8.01 -2.82
N GLU A 165 28.60 9.24 -3.27
CA GLU A 165 29.66 9.63 -4.21
C GLU A 165 30.94 10.13 -3.52
N LYS A 166 30.88 10.50 -2.24
CA LYS A 166 32.05 10.94 -1.47
C LYS A 166 33.04 9.81 -1.20
N ASP A 167 34.32 10.16 -1.21
CA ASP A 167 35.40 9.24 -0.85
C ASP A 167 35.54 9.10 0.66
N CYS A 168 36.00 7.92 1.11
CA CYS A 168 36.15 7.65 2.55
C CYS A 168 37.09 8.63 3.26
N SER A 169 38.05 9.22 2.54
CA SER A 169 38.99 10.23 3.05
C SER A 169 38.30 11.55 3.44
N GLU A 170 37.19 11.91 2.78
CA GLU A 170 36.47 13.16 3.04
C GLU A 170 35.70 13.14 4.36
N PHE A 171 35.29 11.95 4.82
CA PHE A 171 34.62 11.81 6.11
C PHE A 171 35.62 11.90 7.28
N GLY A 172 36.87 11.47 7.07
CA GLY A 172 37.93 11.38 8.08
C GLY A 172 38.34 9.92 8.41
N PRO A 173 39.18 9.71 9.44
CA PRO A 173 39.72 8.40 9.77
C PRO A 173 38.62 7.39 10.18
N PRO A 174 38.85 6.08 9.97
CA PRO A 174 37.92 5.05 10.40
C PRO A 174 37.77 5.07 11.92
N VAL A 175 36.52 5.12 12.39
CA VAL A 175 36.19 5.06 13.82
C VAL A 175 36.29 3.62 14.33
N PHE A 176 36.00 2.66 13.46
CA PHE A 176 36.09 1.23 13.74
C PHE A 176 37.31 0.65 13.03
N THR A 177 38.27 0.16 13.81
CA THR A 177 39.55 -0.41 13.32
C THR A 177 39.41 -1.79 12.71
N SER A 178 38.38 -2.54 13.08
CA SER A 178 38.17 -3.90 12.61
C SER A 178 36.84 -4.01 11.88
N GLN A 179 35.73 -3.81 12.60
CA GLN A 179 34.39 -4.13 12.12
C GLN A 179 33.38 -3.12 12.64
N VAL A 180 32.44 -2.78 11.77
CA VAL A 180 31.31 -1.93 12.13
C VAL A 180 30.19 -2.82 12.67
N PRO A 181 29.80 -2.69 13.95
CA PRO A 181 28.78 -3.55 14.53
C PRO A 181 27.39 -3.21 13.98
N LEU A 182 26.54 -4.23 13.87
CA LEU A 182 25.14 -4.08 13.43
C LEU A 182 24.39 -3.03 14.25
N SER A 183 24.64 -2.97 15.57
CA SER A 183 24.04 -2.00 16.49
C SER A 183 24.37 -0.54 16.15
N SER A 184 25.47 -0.28 15.43
CA SER A 184 25.83 1.06 14.97
C SER A 184 25.28 1.38 13.59
N ILE A 185 25.10 0.38 12.73
CA ILE A 185 24.55 0.56 11.37
C ILE A 185 23.02 0.70 11.41
N LEU A 186 22.36 -0.14 12.22
CA LEU A 186 20.90 -0.25 12.25
C LEU A 186 20.20 1.09 12.52
N PRO A 187 20.57 1.89 13.55
CA PRO A 187 19.90 3.15 13.85
C PRO A 187 19.97 4.17 12.71
N MET A 188 21.00 4.09 11.87
CA MET A 188 21.22 5.03 10.77
C MET A 188 20.24 4.84 9.60
N VAL A 189 19.65 3.65 9.44
CA VAL A 189 18.72 3.31 8.35
C VAL A 189 17.31 2.95 8.84
N GLN A 190 17.12 3.00 10.16
CA GLN A 190 15.91 2.49 10.81
C GLN A 190 14.70 3.40 10.59
N ILE A 191 14.90 4.73 10.56
CA ILE A 191 13.80 5.68 10.38
C ILE A 191 13.20 5.55 8.99
N GLU A 192 14.02 5.37 7.95
CA GLU A 192 13.56 5.11 6.58
C GLU A 192 12.73 3.83 6.50
N ALA A 193 13.20 2.76 7.15
CA ALA A 193 12.51 1.47 7.19
C ALA A 193 11.17 1.56 7.94
N ILE A 194 11.13 2.28 9.08
CA ILE A 194 9.90 2.51 9.83
C ILE A 194 8.91 3.34 9.01
N LEU A 195 9.33 4.47 8.43
CA LEU A 195 8.46 5.32 7.60
C LEU A 195 7.88 4.55 6.41
N TRP A 196 8.69 3.72 5.76
CA TRP A 196 8.23 2.82 4.71
C TRP A 196 7.22 1.77 5.22
N GLY A 197 7.46 1.20 6.40
CA GLY A 197 6.51 0.26 7.00
C GLY A 197 5.21 0.90 7.47
N ILE A 198 5.25 2.15 7.96
CA ILE A 198 4.05 2.97 8.22
C ILE A 198 3.26 3.14 6.92
N GLY A 199 3.93 3.52 5.84
CA GLY A 199 3.29 3.61 4.53
C GLY A 199 2.66 2.29 4.09
N THR A 200 3.35 1.17 4.31
CA THR A 200 2.81 -0.16 4.01
C THR A 200 1.51 -0.41 4.79
N SER A 201 1.50 -0.12 6.10
CA SER A 201 0.31 -0.27 6.96
C SER A 201 -0.88 0.61 6.55
N LEU A 202 -0.61 1.78 5.95
CA LEU A 202 -1.65 2.66 5.39
C LEU A 202 -2.24 2.10 4.09
N GLY A 203 -1.43 1.43 3.26
CA GLY A 203 -1.90 0.83 2.02
C GLY A 203 -2.77 -0.43 2.21
N GLU A 204 -2.99 -0.87 3.44
CA GLU A 204 -3.83 -2.03 3.84
C GLU A 204 -5.23 -1.62 4.26
N LEU A 205 -5.40 -0.32 4.50
CA LEU A 205 -6.68 0.25 4.86
C LEU A 205 -7.73 0.09 3.75
N PRO A 206 -7.41 0.21 2.43
CA PRO A 206 -8.43 0.07 1.40
C PRO A 206 -9.13 -1.30 1.41
N PRO A 207 -8.42 -2.46 1.40
CA PRO A 207 -9.09 -3.76 1.51
C PRO A 207 -9.97 -3.91 2.75
N TYR A 208 -9.52 -3.40 3.91
CA TYR A 208 -10.27 -3.43 5.17
C TYR A 208 -11.56 -2.60 5.08
N PHE A 209 -11.50 -1.38 4.56
CA PHE A 209 -12.68 -0.51 4.45
C PHE A 209 -13.66 -0.99 3.39
N ILE A 210 -13.16 -1.53 2.27
CA ILE A 210 -14.01 -2.11 1.22
C ILE A 210 -14.79 -3.30 1.77
N SER A 211 -14.14 -4.23 2.46
CA SER A 211 -14.84 -5.40 3.02
C SER A 211 -15.77 -5.03 4.18
N ARG A 212 -15.38 -4.05 5.00
CA ARG A 212 -16.25 -3.54 6.07
C ARG A 212 -17.50 -2.84 5.53
N ALA A 213 -17.36 -2.07 4.45
CA ALA A 213 -18.49 -1.42 3.79
C ALA A 213 -19.45 -2.47 3.19
N ALA A 214 -18.92 -3.49 2.50
CA ALA A 214 -19.73 -4.57 1.94
C ALA A 214 -20.56 -5.28 3.02
N ARG A 215 -19.94 -5.60 4.16
CA ARG A 215 -20.62 -6.19 5.33
C ARG A 215 -21.75 -5.31 5.86
N LEU A 216 -21.51 -4.01 6.01
CA LEU A 216 -22.52 -3.06 6.49
C LEU A 216 -23.71 -2.92 5.54
N SER A 217 -23.49 -3.12 4.23
CA SER A 217 -24.53 -3.17 3.21
C SER A 217 -25.27 -4.52 3.13
N GLY A 218 -25.01 -5.46 4.05
CA GLY A 218 -25.61 -6.80 4.04
C GLY A 218 -25.05 -7.74 2.96
N GLY A 219 -24.00 -7.33 2.25
CA GLY A 219 -23.35 -8.10 1.20
C GLY A 219 -22.00 -8.68 1.62
N ARG A 220 -21.40 -9.47 0.72
CA ARG A 220 -20.01 -9.91 0.83
C ARG A 220 -19.16 -9.07 -0.11
N SER A 221 -17.91 -8.78 0.29
CA SER A 221 -16.99 -8.04 -0.59
C SER A 221 -16.73 -8.84 -1.87
N GLU A 222 -16.71 -8.17 -3.03
CA GLU A 222 -16.33 -8.77 -4.32
C GLU A 222 -14.97 -9.50 -4.22
N ALA A 223 -13.99 -8.89 -3.55
CA ALA A 223 -12.69 -9.51 -3.30
C ALA A 223 -12.77 -10.81 -2.47
N MET A 224 -13.82 -10.97 -1.66
CA MET A 224 -14.06 -12.17 -0.86
C MET A 224 -14.85 -13.23 -1.66
N GLU A 225 -15.64 -12.82 -2.65
CA GLU A 225 -16.29 -13.72 -3.61
C GLU A 225 -15.28 -14.27 -4.63
N GLU A 226 -14.39 -13.42 -5.14
CA GLU A 226 -13.27 -13.82 -5.99
C GLU A 226 -12.34 -14.80 -5.28
N LEU A 227 -12.04 -14.57 -4.00
CA LEU A 227 -11.24 -15.49 -3.19
C LEU A 227 -11.92 -16.86 -3.01
N ASP A 228 -13.25 -16.88 -2.96
CA ASP A 228 -14.03 -18.11 -2.89
C ASP A 228 -14.07 -18.82 -4.24
N ALA A 229 -14.22 -18.10 -5.34
CA ALA A 229 -14.16 -18.65 -6.69
C ALA A 229 -12.77 -19.22 -7.01
N SER A 230 -11.69 -18.47 -6.73
CA SER A 230 -10.32 -18.91 -6.94
C SER A 230 -9.97 -20.16 -6.12
N SER A 231 -10.54 -20.28 -4.92
CA SER A 231 -10.37 -21.45 -4.06
C SER A 231 -11.09 -22.71 -4.56
N ARG A 232 -12.08 -22.55 -5.45
CA ARG A 232 -12.86 -23.64 -6.06
C ARG A 232 -12.34 -24.05 -7.43
N GLU A 233 -11.79 -23.12 -8.20
CA GLU A 233 -11.32 -23.39 -9.58
C GLU A 233 -9.85 -23.82 -9.66
N THR A 234 -9.02 -23.50 -8.67
CA THR A 234 -7.57 -23.82 -8.71
C THR A 234 -7.28 -25.10 -7.91
N ASP A 235 -7.12 -26.24 -8.58
CA ASP A 235 -6.87 -27.54 -7.91
C ASP A 235 -5.36 -27.76 -7.67
N GLY A 236 -4.77 -27.03 -6.71
CA GLY A 236 -3.33 -27.06 -6.42
C GLY A 236 -2.97 -26.93 -4.93
N LEU A 237 -1.70 -27.20 -4.58
CA LEU A 237 -1.21 -27.14 -3.19
C LEU A 237 -1.48 -25.79 -2.50
N ILE A 238 -1.44 -24.69 -3.27
CA ILE A 238 -1.69 -23.33 -2.77
C ILE A 238 -3.16 -23.15 -2.38
N SER A 239 -4.12 -23.68 -3.14
CA SER A 239 -5.55 -23.54 -2.82
C SER A 239 -5.93 -24.36 -1.58
N THR A 240 -5.31 -25.53 -1.39
CA THR A 240 -5.50 -26.34 -0.18
C THR A 240 -4.99 -25.60 1.05
N TYR A 241 -3.84 -24.93 0.95
CA TYR A 241 -3.26 -24.13 2.02
C TYR A 241 -4.11 -22.88 2.32
N LEU A 242 -4.52 -22.13 1.29
CA LEU A 242 -5.41 -20.96 1.43
C LEU A 242 -6.77 -21.36 2.03
N ASN A 243 -7.35 -22.48 1.59
CA ASN A 243 -8.59 -23.00 2.15
C ASN A 243 -8.44 -23.43 3.61
N ARG A 244 -7.28 -23.97 4.00
CA ARG A 244 -6.99 -24.34 5.39
C ARG A 244 -6.84 -23.09 6.28
N ILE A 245 -6.15 -22.07 5.81
CA ILE A 245 -6.03 -20.77 6.49
C ILE A 245 -7.40 -20.11 6.60
N LYS A 246 -8.17 -20.05 5.51
CA LYS A 246 -9.53 -19.49 5.50
C LYS A 246 -10.44 -20.22 6.49
N ARG A 247 -10.44 -21.57 6.49
CA ARG A 247 -11.22 -22.38 7.44
C ARG A 247 -10.78 -22.19 8.87
N TRP A 248 -9.48 -22.12 9.13
CA TRP A 248 -8.93 -21.83 10.46
C TRP A 248 -9.34 -20.43 10.92
N PHE A 249 -9.27 -19.43 10.03
CA PHE A 249 -9.64 -18.06 10.34
C PHE A 249 -11.14 -17.91 10.55
N LEU A 250 -11.98 -18.60 9.77
CA LEU A 250 -13.43 -18.66 9.97
C LEU A 250 -13.78 -19.33 11.31
N SER A 251 -13.10 -20.43 11.67
CA SER A 251 -13.35 -21.10 12.95
C SER A 251 -12.82 -20.32 14.15
N HIS A 252 -11.80 -19.46 13.95
CA HIS A 252 -11.21 -18.62 14.99
C HIS A 252 -11.63 -17.15 14.88
N ALA A 253 -12.61 -16.81 14.05
CA ALA A 253 -13.01 -15.42 13.80
C ALA A 253 -13.50 -14.70 15.08
N GLN A 254 -14.10 -15.46 16.00
CA GLN A 254 -14.54 -14.98 17.30
C GLN A 254 -13.39 -14.76 18.31
N HIS A 255 -12.16 -15.20 17.98
CA HIS A 255 -10.96 -15.08 18.81
C HIS A 255 -9.83 -14.30 18.11
N LEU A 256 -10.16 -13.52 17.07
CA LEU A 256 -9.21 -12.64 16.40
C LEU A 256 -8.88 -11.45 17.30
N ASN A 257 -8.01 -11.69 18.26
CA ASN A 257 -7.44 -10.66 19.11
C ASN A 257 -6.29 -9.97 18.38
N PHE A 258 -5.93 -8.77 18.85
CA PHE A 258 -4.74 -8.01 18.45
C PHE A 258 -3.51 -8.87 18.09
N LEU A 259 -3.15 -9.86 18.93
CA LEU A 259 -1.97 -10.72 18.69
C LEU A 259 -2.08 -11.60 17.45
N THR A 260 -3.27 -12.10 17.15
CA THR A 260 -3.51 -12.91 15.95
C THR A 260 -3.38 -12.04 14.70
N ILE A 261 -3.95 -10.82 14.74
CA ILE A 261 -3.84 -9.85 13.64
C ILE A 261 -2.38 -9.43 13.44
N LEU A 262 -1.65 -9.20 14.53
CA LEU A 262 -0.23 -8.85 14.52
C LEU A 262 0.61 -9.95 13.85
N LEU A 263 0.35 -11.21 14.19
CA LEU A 263 1.04 -12.35 13.60
C LEU A 263 0.77 -12.45 12.10
N LEU A 264 -0.49 -12.31 11.68
CA LEU A 264 -0.84 -12.32 10.25
C LEU A 264 -0.22 -11.14 9.49
N ALA A 265 -0.20 -9.95 10.09
CA ALA A 265 0.38 -8.76 9.47
C ALA A 265 1.91 -8.83 9.33
N SER A 266 2.57 -9.63 10.17
CA SER A 266 4.03 -9.79 10.18
C SER A 266 4.55 -10.74 9.08
N ILE A 267 3.67 -11.54 8.44
CA ILE A 267 4.04 -12.54 7.43
C ILE A 267 4.04 -11.92 6.01
N PRO A 268 5.00 -12.26 5.12
CA PRO A 268 5.04 -11.75 3.75
C PRO A 268 3.83 -12.14 2.88
N ASN A 269 3.54 -11.33 1.84
CA ASN A 269 2.41 -11.51 0.90
C ASN A 269 2.36 -12.92 0.28
N PRO A 270 1.17 -13.54 0.08
CA PRO A 270 -0.18 -12.93 -0.05
C PRO A 270 -1.11 -13.05 1.19
N LEU A 271 -0.64 -13.65 2.29
CA LEU A 271 -1.40 -13.83 3.55
C LEU A 271 -1.90 -12.51 4.16
N PHE A 272 -1.17 -11.44 3.85
CA PHE A 272 -1.40 -10.09 4.33
C PHE A 272 -2.67 -9.43 3.74
N ASP A 273 -2.86 -9.46 2.42
CA ASP A 273 -4.04 -8.83 1.77
C ASP A 273 -5.34 -9.52 2.21
N LEU A 274 -5.26 -10.83 2.46
CA LEU A 274 -6.34 -11.63 3.01
C LEU A 274 -6.74 -11.18 4.43
N ALA A 275 -5.77 -10.85 5.29
CA ALA A 275 -6.05 -10.40 6.65
C ALA A 275 -6.88 -9.12 6.67
N GLY A 276 -6.58 -8.15 5.79
CA GLY A 276 -7.36 -6.91 5.66
C GLY A 276 -8.81 -7.18 5.22
N ILE A 277 -8.98 -7.97 4.16
CA ILE A 277 -10.32 -8.36 3.66
C ILE A 277 -11.12 -9.06 4.77
N MET A 278 -10.51 -10.03 5.44
CA MET A 278 -11.18 -10.80 6.49
C MET A 278 -11.52 -9.92 7.70
N CYS A 279 -10.59 -9.11 8.22
CA CYS A 279 -10.84 -8.24 9.38
C CYS A 279 -12.00 -7.26 9.14
N GLY A 280 -12.12 -6.69 7.94
CA GLY A 280 -13.26 -5.84 7.60
C GLY A 280 -14.57 -6.62 7.46
N GLN A 281 -14.55 -7.83 6.88
CA GLN A 281 -15.74 -8.69 6.76
C GLN A 281 -16.25 -9.23 8.10
N PHE A 282 -15.37 -9.46 9.08
CA PHE A 282 -15.79 -9.86 10.43
C PHE A 282 -16.10 -8.65 11.33
N GLY A 283 -15.75 -7.43 10.89
CA GLY A 283 -16.08 -6.21 11.59
C GLY A 283 -15.22 -5.91 12.81
N ILE A 284 -13.97 -6.34 12.80
CA ILE A 284 -12.98 -6.01 13.82
C ILE A 284 -12.86 -4.48 13.93
N PRO A 285 -12.74 -3.89 15.14
CA PRO A 285 -12.54 -2.45 15.32
C PRO A 285 -11.34 -1.93 14.53
N PHE A 286 -11.46 -0.70 14.00
CA PHE A 286 -10.42 -0.11 13.15
C PHE A 286 -9.08 0.02 13.88
N TRP A 287 -9.11 0.51 15.14
CA TRP A 287 -7.89 0.73 15.92
C TRP A 287 -7.16 -0.56 16.26
N GLU A 288 -7.89 -1.64 16.55
CA GLU A 288 -7.27 -2.94 16.82
C GLU A 288 -6.57 -3.49 15.59
N PHE A 289 -7.23 -3.42 14.43
CA PHE A 289 -6.63 -3.78 13.15
C PHE A 289 -5.42 -2.89 12.82
N PHE A 290 -5.58 -1.57 12.86
CA PHE A 290 -4.55 -0.61 12.44
C PHE A 290 -3.32 -0.65 13.33
N PHE A 291 -3.45 -0.74 14.65
CA PHE A 291 -2.28 -0.84 15.52
C PHE A 291 -1.58 -2.19 15.36
N ALA A 292 -2.32 -3.28 15.16
CA ALA A 292 -1.73 -4.60 14.92
C ALA A 292 -0.95 -4.62 13.59
N THR A 293 -1.50 -4.02 12.53
CA THR A 293 -0.80 -3.91 11.25
C THR A 293 0.40 -2.96 11.32
N LEU A 294 0.25 -1.82 11.98
CA LEU A 294 1.33 -0.86 12.20
C LEU A 294 2.51 -1.50 12.93
N VAL A 295 2.28 -2.18 14.06
CA VAL A 295 3.35 -2.85 14.81
C VAL A 295 3.93 -4.01 14.00
N GLY A 296 3.09 -4.83 13.38
CA GLY A 296 3.55 -5.96 12.58
C GLY A 296 4.44 -5.55 11.41
N LYS A 297 4.17 -4.38 10.82
CA LYS A 297 4.84 -3.98 9.57
C LYS A 297 5.83 -2.85 9.70
N ALA A 298 5.52 -1.81 10.45
CA ALA A 298 6.45 -0.71 10.68
C ALA A 298 7.57 -1.09 11.64
N ILE A 299 7.34 -2.07 12.52
CA ILE A 299 8.32 -2.52 13.52
C ILE A 299 8.81 -3.92 13.17
N ILE A 300 8.00 -4.97 13.32
CA ILE A 300 8.49 -6.35 13.27
C ILE A 300 9.06 -6.71 11.88
N LYS A 301 8.24 -6.62 10.84
CA LYS A 301 8.62 -7.00 9.46
C LYS A 301 9.81 -6.19 8.94
N THR A 302 9.75 -4.86 9.08
CA THR A 302 10.80 -3.95 8.59
C THR A 302 12.12 -4.15 9.34
N HIS A 303 12.11 -4.39 10.64
CA HIS A 303 13.34 -4.69 11.38
C HIS A 303 13.95 -6.00 10.92
N ILE A 304 13.15 -7.06 10.75
CA ILE A 304 13.63 -8.35 10.24
C ILE A 304 14.25 -8.16 8.85
N GLN A 305 13.57 -7.46 7.93
CA GLN A 305 14.07 -7.19 6.59
C GLN A 305 15.35 -6.34 6.60
N THR A 306 15.43 -5.33 7.46
CA THR A 306 16.59 -4.43 7.56
C THR A 306 17.80 -5.16 8.11
N ILE A 307 17.64 -5.93 9.20
CA ILE A 307 18.71 -6.75 9.79
C ILE A 307 19.22 -7.75 8.75
N PHE A 308 18.32 -8.40 8.01
CA PHE A 308 18.71 -9.34 6.96
C PHE A 308 19.58 -8.69 5.88
N ILE A 309 19.20 -7.51 5.37
CA ILE A 309 20.01 -6.82 4.35
C ILE A 309 21.36 -6.36 4.91
N ILE A 310 21.40 -5.79 6.12
CA ILE A 310 22.67 -5.38 6.75
C ILE A 310 23.57 -6.61 6.93
N ALA A 311 23.01 -7.74 7.35
CA ALA A 311 23.76 -8.98 7.53
C ALA A 311 24.33 -9.53 6.22
N VAL A 312 23.56 -9.50 5.13
CA VAL A 312 24.05 -9.94 3.82
C VAL A 312 25.16 -9.02 3.27
N CYS A 313 25.07 -7.73 3.55
CA CYS A 313 26.04 -6.74 3.08
C CYS A 313 27.29 -6.62 3.97
N ASN A 314 27.26 -7.16 5.19
CA ASN A 314 28.40 -7.22 6.10
C ASN A 314 29.05 -8.61 6.02
N ASN A 315 30.25 -8.69 5.42
CA ASN A 315 30.92 -9.96 5.10
C ASN A 315 31.03 -10.92 6.30
N GLN A 316 31.34 -10.41 7.49
CA GLN A 316 31.50 -11.23 8.68
C GLN A 316 30.16 -11.67 9.28
N LEU A 317 29.12 -10.83 9.21
CA LEU A 317 27.79 -11.21 9.70
C LEU A 317 27.16 -12.25 8.77
N LEU A 318 27.49 -12.21 7.48
CA LEU A 318 27.15 -13.27 6.54
C LEU A 318 27.89 -14.57 6.88
N ASP A 319 29.18 -14.52 7.22
CA ASP A 319 29.92 -15.72 7.67
C ASP A 319 29.33 -16.28 8.97
N TRP A 320 28.86 -15.44 9.88
CA TRP A 320 28.13 -15.86 11.08
C TRP A 320 26.77 -16.50 10.73
N ILE A 321 26.00 -15.91 9.81
CA ILE A 321 24.75 -16.50 9.32
C ILE A 321 25.00 -17.86 8.67
N GLU A 322 26.03 -17.97 7.83
CA GLU A 322 26.35 -19.21 7.12
C GLU A 322 26.82 -20.31 8.07
N ASN A 323 27.51 -20.00 9.16
CA ASN A 323 28.05 -21.02 10.06
C ASN A 323 27.14 -21.32 11.26
N GLU A 324 26.59 -20.30 11.92
CA GLU A 324 25.85 -20.46 13.19
C GLU A 324 24.33 -20.56 12.97
N LEU A 325 23.75 -19.69 12.13
CA LEU A 325 22.29 -19.73 11.88
C LEU A 325 21.90 -20.98 11.09
N LEU A 326 22.71 -21.40 10.12
CA LEU A 326 22.49 -22.66 9.40
C LEU A 326 22.67 -23.89 10.30
N TRP A 327 23.57 -23.84 11.28
CA TRP A 327 23.71 -24.89 12.30
C TRP A 327 22.46 -24.99 13.16
N ILE A 328 21.91 -23.86 13.63
CA ILE A 328 20.64 -23.82 14.39
C ILE A 328 19.46 -24.31 13.53
N LEU A 329 19.40 -23.94 12.25
CA LEU A 329 18.34 -24.40 11.35
C LEU A 329 18.49 -25.87 10.92
N SER A 330 19.67 -26.46 11.06
CA SER A 330 19.87 -27.90 10.83
C SER A 330 19.14 -28.79 11.85
N PHE A 331 18.80 -28.23 13.02
CA PHE A 331 17.98 -28.89 14.04
C PHE A 331 16.50 -28.99 13.68
N VAL A 332 16.04 -28.27 12.64
CA VAL A 332 14.65 -28.32 12.16
C VAL A 332 14.53 -29.43 11.09
N PRO A 333 13.78 -30.52 11.33
CA PRO A 333 13.64 -31.60 10.37
C PRO A 333 13.08 -31.08 9.03
N GLY A 334 13.78 -31.35 7.93
CA GLY A 334 13.37 -30.96 6.56
C GLY A 334 13.99 -29.67 6.02
N PHE A 335 14.65 -28.85 6.84
CA PHE A 335 15.31 -27.62 6.37
C PHE A 335 16.73 -27.88 5.80
N SER A 336 17.35 -29.01 6.16
CA SER A 336 18.69 -29.41 5.73
C SER A 336 18.83 -29.61 4.20
N SER A 337 17.74 -29.93 3.49
CA SER A 337 17.73 -30.07 2.03
C SER A 337 17.63 -28.73 1.28
N ILE A 338 17.14 -27.68 1.94
CA ILE A 338 16.95 -26.33 1.37
C ILE A 338 18.17 -25.43 1.65
N LEU A 339 18.91 -25.75 2.71
CA LEU A 339 20.10 -25.05 3.20
C LEU A 339 21.13 -24.72 2.10
N PRO A 340 21.58 -25.67 1.26
CA PRO A 340 22.63 -25.40 0.27
C PRO A 340 22.15 -24.45 -0.84
N GLY A 341 20.87 -24.57 -1.23
CA GLY A 341 20.25 -23.67 -2.21
C GLY A 341 20.05 -22.25 -1.69
N LEU A 342 19.81 -22.10 -0.39
CA LEU A 342 19.71 -20.80 0.27
C LEU A 342 21.08 -20.10 0.34
N VAL A 343 22.13 -20.84 0.71
CA VAL A 343 23.52 -20.33 0.75
C VAL A 343 23.99 -19.91 -0.64
N ALA A 344 23.71 -20.71 -1.67
CA ALA A 344 24.06 -20.36 -3.04
C ALA A 344 23.34 -19.08 -3.51
N LYS A 345 22.06 -18.92 -3.14
CA LYS A 345 21.28 -17.69 -3.44
C LYS A 345 21.78 -16.48 -2.66
N LEU A 346 22.13 -16.66 -1.37
CA LEU A 346 22.72 -15.61 -0.53
C LEU A 346 24.04 -15.13 -1.13
N ASN A 347 24.93 -16.04 -1.54
CA ASN A 347 26.19 -15.70 -2.20
C ASN A 347 26.00 -15.07 -3.59
N ALA A 348 24.98 -15.50 -4.34
CA ALA A 348 24.60 -14.87 -5.61
C ALA A 348 24.07 -13.43 -5.41
N VAL A 349 23.29 -13.19 -4.35
CA VAL A 349 22.82 -11.84 -3.99
C VAL A 349 24.00 -10.99 -3.51
N LYS A 350 24.82 -11.51 -2.60
CA LYS A 350 26.06 -10.88 -2.12
C LYS A 350 26.94 -10.44 -3.28
N SER A 351 27.24 -11.33 -4.23
CA SER A 351 28.08 -11.01 -5.39
C SER A 351 27.46 -9.98 -6.34
N LYS A 352 26.12 -9.92 -6.47
CA LYS A 352 25.44 -8.83 -7.21
C LYS A 352 25.59 -7.47 -6.52
N TYR A 353 25.45 -7.44 -5.19
CA TYR A 353 25.63 -6.21 -4.41
C TYR A 353 27.10 -5.78 -4.29
N LEU A 354 28.04 -6.73 -4.23
CA LEU A 354 29.48 -6.49 -4.13
C LEU A 354 30.22 -6.36 -5.47
N LYS A 355 29.59 -6.63 -6.62
CA LYS A 355 30.11 -6.24 -7.95
C LYS A 355 29.69 -4.83 -8.38
N ALA A 356 28.62 -4.29 -7.78
CA ALA A 356 28.24 -2.89 -7.94
C ALA A 356 29.28 -1.86 -7.44
N PRO A 357 30.18 -2.10 -6.46
CA PRO A 357 31.16 -1.11 -6.00
C PRO A 357 32.36 -0.97 -6.95
N SER A 358 32.83 -2.06 -7.60
CA SER A 358 34.08 -2.00 -8.39
C SER A 358 33.91 -1.42 -9.79
N GLN A 359 32.70 -1.49 -10.37
CA GLN A 359 32.39 -0.78 -11.61
C GLN A 359 31.98 0.68 -11.37
N VAL A 360 31.56 1.05 -10.16
CA VAL A 360 31.16 2.44 -9.84
C VAL A 360 32.35 3.29 -9.39
N ALA A 361 33.35 2.72 -8.71
CA ALA A 361 34.55 3.47 -8.30
C ALA A 361 35.58 3.66 -9.43
N ALA A 362 35.72 2.70 -10.36
CA ALA A 362 36.68 2.81 -11.47
C ALA A 362 36.08 3.46 -12.75
N ASN A 363 34.74 3.48 -12.90
CA ASN A 363 34.04 4.19 -13.97
C ASN A 363 33.22 5.37 -13.42
N ALA A 364 33.83 6.26 -12.64
CA ALA A 364 33.21 7.53 -12.24
C ALA A 364 32.85 8.46 -13.44
N LYS A 365 33.10 8.02 -14.69
CA LYS A 365 32.63 8.65 -15.93
C LYS A 365 31.65 7.81 -16.76
N ALA A 366 31.27 6.60 -16.35
CA ALA A 366 30.30 5.79 -17.09
C ALA A 366 29.40 4.94 -16.18
N LYS A 367 28.09 5.21 -16.29
CA LYS A 367 26.93 4.53 -15.67
C LYS A 367 26.65 4.84 -14.20
N LYS A 368 26.26 6.11 -13.97
CA LYS A 368 24.98 6.47 -13.34
C LYS A 368 24.03 5.26 -13.36
N TRP A 369 23.78 4.66 -12.20
CA TRP A 369 22.90 3.49 -12.01
C TRP A 369 21.82 3.46 -13.08
N ASP A 370 21.96 2.52 -14.03
CA ASP A 370 21.48 2.68 -15.42
C ASP A 370 20.17 3.47 -15.46
N PHE A 371 20.26 4.73 -15.94
CA PHE A 371 19.10 5.59 -16.17
C PHE A 371 18.03 4.83 -16.96
N SER A 372 18.41 3.78 -17.71
CA SER A 372 17.54 2.79 -18.34
C SER A 372 16.70 1.93 -17.36
N VAL A 373 17.26 1.25 -16.36
CA VAL A 373 16.47 0.38 -15.45
C VAL A 373 15.58 1.20 -14.52
N SER A 374 16.11 2.29 -13.96
CA SER A 374 15.32 3.20 -13.14
C SER A 374 14.26 3.92 -13.98
N SER A 375 14.54 4.32 -15.23
CA SER A 375 13.53 4.93 -16.12
C SER A 375 12.48 3.92 -16.59
N ILE A 376 12.87 2.70 -16.96
CA ILE A 376 11.94 1.62 -17.29
C ILE A 376 11.02 1.37 -16.10
N TRP A 377 11.58 1.30 -14.89
CA TRP A 377 10.78 1.09 -13.70
C TRP A 377 9.89 2.29 -13.35
N ASN A 378 10.41 3.52 -13.44
CA ASN A 378 9.62 4.72 -13.27
C ASN A 378 8.49 4.80 -14.31
N THR A 379 8.73 4.30 -15.53
CA THR A 379 7.71 4.19 -16.58
C THR A 379 6.65 3.15 -16.20
N ILE A 380 7.05 1.97 -15.70
CA ILE A 380 6.11 0.95 -15.20
C ILE A 380 5.27 1.49 -14.05
N VAL A 381 5.91 2.13 -13.06
CA VAL A 381 5.22 2.76 -11.92
C VAL A 381 4.27 3.85 -12.41
N TRP A 382 4.70 4.70 -13.34
CA TRP A 382 3.85 5.73 -13.94
C TRP A 382 2.65 5.12 -14.68
N LEU A 383 2.85 4.04 -15.45
CA LEU A 383 1.76 3.31 -16.10
C LEU A 383 0.79 2.68 -15.09
N MET A 384 1.30 2.13 -13.98
CA MET A 384 0.46 1.61 -12.89
C MET A 384 -0.35 2.73 -12.23
N ILE A 385 0.27 3.88 -11.94
CA ILE A 385 -0.41 5.05 -11.36
C ILE A 385 -1.47 5.59 -12.34
N MET A 386 -1.17 5.67 -13.63
CA MET A 386 -2.12 6.09 -14.65
C MET A 386 -3.29 5.12 -14.76
N ASN A 387 -3.03 3.81 -14.79
CA ASN A 387 -4.08 2.79 -14.80
C ASN A 387 -4.95 2.86 -13.54
N PHE A 388 -4.34 3.04 -12.37
CA PHE A 388 -5.05 3.22 -11.11
C PHE A 388 -5.91 4.50 -11.13
N SER A 389 -5.38 5.60 -11.65
CA SER A 389 -6.11 6.86 -11.81
C SER A 389 -7.31 6.71 -12.74
N ILE A 390 -7.13 6.02 -13.88
CA ILE A 390 -8.22 5.69 -14.82
C ILE A 390 -9.31 4.87 -14.11
N LYS A 391 -8.92 3.87 -13.30
CA LYS A 391 -9.86 3.08 -12.51
C LYS A 391 -10.60 3.90 -11.47
N ILE A 392 -9.93 4.82 -10.76
CA ILE A 392 -10.59 5.73 -9.79
C ILE A 392 -11.62 6.61 -10.50
N MET A 393 -11.24 7.21 -11.62
CA MET A 393 -12.13 8.07 -12.40
C MET A 393 -13.36 7.30 -12.88
N THR A 394 -13.13 6.11 -13.44
CA THR A 394 -14.18 5.21 -13.92
C THR A 394 -15.11 4.77 -12.79
N SER A 395 -14.56 4.28 -11.67
CA SER A 395 -15.33 3.83 -10.51
C SER A 395 -16.17 4.96 -9.90
N THR A 396 -15.61 6.18 -9.83
CA THR A 396 -16.33 7.34 -9.30
C THR A 396 -17.47 7.77 -10.22
N ALA A 397 -17.24 7.76 -11.54
CA ALA A 397 -18.27 8.03 -12.54
C ALA A 397 -19.41 6.99 -12.50
N GLN A 398 -19.05 5.71 -12.42
CA GLN A 398 -20.01 4.61 -12.28
C GLN A 398 -20.82 4.72 -10.98
N ARG A 399 -20.19 5.06 -9.86
CA ARG A 399 -20.92 5.29 -8.59
C ARG A 399 -21.93 6.43 -8.69
N TYR A 400 -21.57 7.52 -9.36
CA TYR A 400 -22.48 8.64 -9.57
C TYR A 400 -23.68 8.23 -10.45
N LEU A 401 -23.42 7.56 -11.57
CA LEU A 401 -24.48 7.06 -12.45
C LEU A 401 -25.39 6.05 -11.74
N LYS A 402 -24.80 5.12 -11.00
CA LYS A 402 -25.55 4.12 -10.22
C LYS A 402 -26.50 4.78 -9.23
N LYS A 403 -26.04 5.81 -8.51
CA LYS A 403 -26.89 6.53 -7.57
C LYS A 403 -28.10 7.19 -8.27
N GLN A 404 -27.88 7.77 -9.44
CA GLN A 404 -28.97 8.36 -10.23
C GLN A 404 -29.96 7.29 -10.73
N GLN A 405 -29.45 6.13 -11.14
CA GLN A 405 -30.24 4.97 -11.55
C GLN A 405 -31.06 4.37 -10.39
N ASP A 406 -30.48 4.31 -9.19
CA ASP A 406 -31.17 3.84 -7.98
C ASP A 406 -32.30 4.81 -7.58
N GLU A 407 -32.11 6.13 -7.72
CA GLU A 407 -33.14 7.15 -7.50
C GLU A 407 -34.28 7.05 -8.53
N GLU A 408 -33.97 6.80 -9.81
CA GLU A 408 -34.97 6.57 -10.86
C GLU A 408 -35.79 5.30 -10.62
N LEU A 409 -35.12 4.22 -10.19
CA LEU A 409 -35.76 2.95 -9.86
C LEU A 409 -36.69 3.07 -8.64
N ALA A 410 -36.26 3.80 -7.61
CA ALA A 410 -37.09 4.08 -6.43
C ALA A 410 -38.35 4.87 -6.82
N ALA A 411 -38.20 5.93 -7.61
CA ALA A 411 -39.33 6.73 -8.08
C ALA A 411 -40.31 5.92 -8.96
N MET A 412 -39.82 4.95 -9.73
CA MET A 412 -40.67 4.06 -10.53
C MET A 412 -41.40 3.04 -9.65
N THR A 413 -40.71 2.45 -8.67
CA THR A 413 -41.31 1.53 -7.69
C THR A 413 -42.38 2.22 -6.85
N ASP A 414 -42.13 3.45 -6.41
CA ASP A 414 -43.09 4.26 -5.66
C ASP A 414 -44.35 4.53 -6.49
N LYS A 415 -44.22 4.85 -7.78
CA LYS A 415 -45.36 5.02 -8.70
C LYS A 415 -46.18 3.74 -8.86
N VAL A 416 -45.52 2.60 -9.00
CA VAL A 416 -46.20 1.29 -9.10
C VAL A 416 -46.95 0.99 -7.81
N SER A 417 -46.32 1.18 -6.65
CA SER A 417 -46.96 0.97 -5.34
C SER A 417 -48.15 1.90 -5.08
N ALA A 418 -48.06 3.17 -5.50
CA ALA A 418 -49.15 4.13 -5.40
C ALA A 418 -50.32 3.78 -6.32
N SER A 419 -50.05 3.27 -7.53
CA SER A 419 -51.09 2.80 -8.46
C SER A 419 -51.79 1.53 -7.96
N ALA A 420 -51.09 0.66 -7.24
CA ALA A 420 -51.66 -0.53 -6.63
C ALA A 420 -52.51 -0.23 -5.38
N CYS A 421 -52.26 0.88 -4.65
CA CYS A 421 -53.09 1.33 -3.54
C CYS A 421 -54.34 2.14 -3.96
N SER A 422 -54.41 2.59 -5.21
CA SER A 422 -55.49 3.44 -5.73
C SER A 422 -56.57 2.69 -6.52
N ASN A 423 -56.38 1.40 -6.78
CA ASN A 423 -57.35 0.48 -7.39
C ASN A 423 -57.90 -0.48 -6.34
#